data_AF-A0A1B6JLD3-F1
#
_entry.id   AF-A0A1B6JLD3-F1
#
_cell.length_a   1.000
_cell.length_b   1.000
_cell.length_c   1.000
_cell.angle_alpha   90.00
_cell.angle_beta   90.00
_cell.angle_gamma   90.00
#
_symmetry.space_group_name_H-M   'P 1'
#
loop_
_entity.id
_entity.type
_entity.pdbx_description
1 polymer ?
#
loop_
_entity_poly.entity_id
_entity_poly.type
_entity_poly.pdbx_seq_one_letter_code
_entity_poly.pdbx_strand_id
1 'polypeptide(L)'
;RALPSPCRRVMVVYKYFLGNLDKHRACTRMDSNTDTGFMNSSDYEQIINDLKADSTFCEYKFSPSEITDYVKMEDVADSTDEHKLVIAYSPTCTLPCTDSYPGPYNFELMLDGSTSHKRSWVYSEMLQKVFIDINKTLLIQFRLSPNAGDLRVRALPVYSIADFLNIPVQRCALHMLNSDPQHQAHSEDNKVCYCANYSWVRHVVQSSHAAAIYDYDSASDRHSVVVPLDSPQPGSETVVVAYHFTCKTSCPQGMQRRPISVVFTLETSQGDVVGRQCLSVKICSCPKRDKEREEADNP
;
A
#
# COMPACT_ATOMS: atom_id res chain seq x y z
N ARG A 1 42.67 30.99 18.15
CA ARG A 1 41.69 31.71 17.31
C ARG A 1 41.16 30.71 16.28
N ALA A 2 40.01 30.12 16.58
CA ALA A 2 39.41 29.06 15.80
C ALA A 2 38.24 29.63 14.98
N LEU A 3 38.14 29.18 13.74
CA LEU A 3 37.06 29.48 12.79
C LEU A 3 35.82 28.64 13.13
N PRO A 4 34.58 29.14 12.93
CA PRO A 4 33.37 28.34 13.10
C PRO A 4 32.93 27.66 11.79
N SER A 5 32.41 26.44 11.94
CA SER A 5 31.70 25.61 10.96
C SER A 5 30.17 25.76 11.11
N PRO A 6 29.34 25.52 10.07
CA PRO A 6 27.88 25.58 10.18
C PRO A 6 27.16 24.23 9.98
N CYS A 7 26.12 23.95 10.78
CA CYS A 7 24.87 23.20 10.46
C CYS A 7 24.07 22.93 11.77
N ARG A 8 22.85 23.48 11.98
CA ARG A 8 21.48 23.01 11.59
C ARG A 8 21.15 21.60 12.14
N ARG A 9 20.02 21.27 12.79
CA ARG A 9 18.66 21.84 13.05
C ARG A 9 18.06 21.07 14.26
N VAL A 10 17.14 21.69 15.01
CA VAL A 10 16.44 21.08 16.16
C VAL A 10 15.02 20.62 15.75
N MET A 11 14.62 19.44 16.23
CA MET A 11 13.32 18.76 16.06
C MET A 11 12.17 19.44 16.84
N VAL A 12 10.94 19.30 16.36
CA VAL A 12 9.74 19.25 17.22
C VAL A 12 8.77 18.16 16.70
N VAL A 13 8.32 17.31 17.63
CA VAL A 13 7.42 16.15 17.45
C VAL A 13 6.05 16.50 18.02
N TYR A 14 4.95 16.05 17.40
CA TYR A 14 3.63 16.03 18.03
C TYR A 14 3.01 14.62 18.01
N LYS A 15 2.47 14.22 19.18
CA LYS A 15 1.84 12.93 19.50
C LYS A 15 0.42 13.25 19.99
N TYR A 16 -0.63 12.60 19.47
CA TYR A 16 -1.97 12.67 20.06
C TYR A 16 -2.54 11.26 20.33
N PHE A 17 -3.17 11.15 21.50
CA PHE A 17 -3.68 9.96 22.17
C PHE A 17 -5.20 9.87 21.93
N LEU A 18 -5.74 8.69 21.62
CA LEU A 18 -7.18 8.42 21.74
C LEU A 18 -7.36 7.13 22.55
N GLY A 19 -7.79 7.29 23.80
CA GLY A 19 -8.21 6.22 24.69
C GLY A 19 -9.71 6.32 24.95
N ASN A 20 -10.41 5.20 24.71
CA ASN A 20 -11.64 4.71 25.34
C ASN A 20 -12.67 5.69 25.90
N LEU A 21 -13.89 5.62 25.36
CA LEU A 21 -15.10 5.65 26.19
C LEU A 21 -16.12 4.61 25.70
N ASP A 22 -16.47 3.70 26.62
CA ASP A 22 -17.44 2.62 26.48
C ASP A 22 -18.82 3.11 26.98
N LYS A 23 -19.89 2.76 26.26
CA LYS A 23 -21.30 2.59 26.66
C LYS A 23 -22.01 3.71 27.49
N HIS A 24 -23.09 4.27 26.92
CA HIS A 24 -24.45 4.06 27.46
C HIS A 24 -25.56 4.46 26.47
N ARG A 25 -26.62 3.62 26.48
CA ARG A 25 -27.91 3.63 25.76
C ARG A 25 -28.55 5.00 25.46
N ALA A 26 -29.18 5.11 24.28
CA ALA A 26 -30.64 5.13 24.14
C ALA A 26 -31.07 5.04 22.66
N CYS A 27 -31.94 4.07 22.37
CA CYS A 27 -32.62 3.90 21.11
C CYS A 27 -33.95 4.67 21.17
N THR A 28 -34.22 5.57 20.23
CA THR A 28 -35.59 5.94 19.85
C THR A 28 -35.66 6.14 18.34
N ARG A 29 -36.79 5.69 17.80
CA ARG A 29 -37.12 5.50 16.39
C ARG A 29 -38.18 6.56 16.06
N MET A 30 -38.01 7.35 15.01
CA MET A 30 -39.12 7.99 14.28
C MET A 30 -38.77 8.19 12.81
N ASP A 31 -39.79 7.99 11.99
CA ASP A 31 -39.79 7.83 10.53
C ASP A 31 -39.84 9.15 9.74
N SER A 32 -39.44 9.04 8.47
CA SER A 32 -39.89 9.78 7.27
C SER A 32 -39.98 11.32 7.31
N ASN A 33 -39.05 12.01 6.63
CA ASN A 33 -39.35 12.75 5.40
C ASN A 33 -38.07 13.35 4.81
N THR A 34 -38.09 13.52 3.49
CA THR A 34 -37.11 14.22 2.65
C THR A 34 -36.72 15.58 3.23
N ASP A 35 -35.42 15.85 3.40
CA ASP A 35 -34.96 17.24 3.40
C ASP A 35 -33.50 17.38 2.94
N THR A 36 -33.28 18.39 2.13
CA THR A 36 -32.00 18.75 1.50
C THR A 36 -30.96 19.14 2.56
N GLY A 37 -29.74 18.62 2.44
CA GLY A 37 -28.64 18.84 3.40
C GLY A 37 -28.08 20.26 3.44
N PHE A 38 -28.85 21.20 3.97
CA PHE A 38 -28.37 22.50 4.43
C PHE A 38 -28.80 22.69 5.88
N MET A 39 -27.83 22.78 6.79
CA MET A 39 -28.09 23.14 8.20
C MET A 39 -28.64 24.57 8.26
N ASN A 40 -29.77 24.75 8.96
CA ASN A 40 -30.37 26.05 9.15
C ASN A 40 -29.63 26.85 10.25
N SER A 41 -29.64 28.18 10.12
CA SER A 41 -28.93 29.10 11.02
C SER A 41 -29.29 28.97 12.50
N SER A 42 -30.47 28.43 12.82
CA SER A 42 -30.91 28.16 14.20
C SER A 42 -30.15 26.99 14.84
N ASP A 43 -29.77 25.99 14.04
CA ASP A 43 -29.07 24.80 14.53
C ASP A 43 -27.61 25.13 14.86
N TYR A 44 -27.03 26.07 14.11
CA TYR A 44 -25.70 26.62 14.35
C TYR A 44 -25.62 27.40 15.68
N GLU A 45 -26.61 28.24 15.97
CA GLU A 45 -26.72 28.99 17.22
C GLU A 45 -26.88 28.05 18.43
N GLN A 46 -27.62 26.94 18.25
CA GLN A 46 -27.83 25.97 19.31
C GLN A 46 -26.56 25.18 19.63
N ILE A 47 -25.80 24.76 18.61
CA ILE A 47 -24.48 24.12 18.78
C ILE A 47 -23.47 25.07 19.47
N ILE A 48 -23.47 26.36 19.11
CA ILE A 48 -22.60 27.37 19.72
C ILE A 48 -22.96 27.61 21.19
N ASN A 49 -24.24 27.56 21.54
CA ASN A 49 -24.69 27.73 22.92
C ASN A 49 -24.41 26.50 23.79
N ASP A 50 -24.51 25.29 23.21
CA ASP A 50 -24.15 24.05 23.89
C ASP A 50 -22.63 23.96 24.14
N LEU A 51 -21.80 24.50 23.24
CA LEU A 51 -20.34 24.59 23.42
C LEU A 51 -19.92 25.65 24.47
N LYS A 52 -20.77 26.62 24.78
CA LYS A 52 -20.50 27.67 25.79
C LYS A 52 -20.88 27.24 27.22
N ALA A 53 -21.57 26.12 27.38
CA ALA A 53 -22.00 25.63 28.69
C ALA A 53 -20.94 24.79 29.42
N ASP A 54 -19.80 24.46 28.78
CA ASP A 54 -18.71 23.72 29.41
C ASP A 54 -17.59 24.68 29.86
N SER A 55 -17.43 24.82 31.18
CA SER A 55 -16.74 25.92 31.85
C SER A 55 -15.20 25.84 31.84
N THR A 56 -14.58 25.47 30.71
CA THR A 56 -13.10 25.47 30.56
C THR A 56 -12.58 26.20 29.32
N PHE A 57 -13.38 27.10 28.74
CA PHE A 57 -12.95 27.92 27.60
C PHE A 57 -12.23 29.21 28.05
N CYS A 58 -10.92 29.31 27.79
CA CYS A 58 -10.18 30.58 27.87
C CYS A 58 -10.38 31.36 26.56
N GLU A 59 -10.89 32.59 26.64
CA GLU A 59 -10.94 33.53 25.52
C GLU A 59 -9.53 33.84 25.00
N TYR A 60 -9.23 33.47 23.75
CA TYR A 60 -8.08 34.00 23.02
C TYR A 60 -8.58 35.03 22.00
N LYS A 61 -8.34 36.31 22.28
CA LYS A 61 -8.63 37.41 21.34
C LYS A 61 -7.58 37.43 20.23
N PHE A 62 -8.01 37.23 18.99
CA PHE A 62 -7.18 37.39 17.81
C PHE A 62 -6.90 38.88 17.55
N SER A 63 -5.63 39.28 17.51
CA SER A 63 -5.20 40.56 16.91
C SER A 63 -4.88 40.35 15.42
N PRO A 64 -5.30 41.22 14.48
CA PRO A 64 -5.26 40.94 13.04
C PRO A 64 -3.88 41.06 12.35
N SER A 65 -2.76 40.80 13.03
CA SER A 65 -1.42 41.12 12.50
C SER A 65 -0.55 39.91 12.10
N GLU A 66 -1.05 38.67 12.10
CA GLU A 66 -0.20 37.49 11.79
C GLU A 66 -0.89 36.46 10.88
N ILE A 67 -1.56 36.91 9.81
CA ILE A 67 -1.91 36.05 8.67
C ILE A 67 -1.57 36.79 7.38
N THR A 68 -0.32 36.67 6.94
CA THR A 68 0.04 36.86 5.53
C THR A 68 1.27 36.03 5.20
N ASP A 69 1.08 34.76 4.83
CA ASP A 69 2.03 34.09 3.95
C ASP A 69 1.25 33.55 2.74
N TYR A 70 0.77 34.51 1.94
CA TYR A 70 0.47 34.26 0.54
C TYR A 70 1.78 33.85 -0.15
N VAL A 71 1.78 32.70 -0.82
CA VAL A 71 2.88 32.29 -1.70
C VAL A 71 3.06 33.36 -2.77
N LYS A 72 4.12 34.16 -2.63
CA LYS A 72 4.58 35.09 -3.67
C LYS A 72 5.16 34.29 -4.82
N MET A 73 4.55 34.39 -6.00
CA MET A 73 5.28 34.26 -7.25
C MET A 73 6.11 35.53 -7.41
N GLU A 74 7.44 35.41 -7.42
CA GLU A 74 8.34 36.48 -7.85
C GLU A 74 9.31 35.94 -8.91
N ASP A 75 9.53 36.79 -9.91
CA ASP A 75 10.16 36.51 -11.20
C ASP A 75 11.67 36.23 -11.15
N VAL A 76 12.11 35.56 -12.21
CA VAL A 76 13.44 35.01 -12.53
C VAL A 76 14.57 36.03 -12.50
N ALA A 77 15.73 35.64 -11.92
CA ALA A 77 17.03 36.11 -12.39
C ALA A 77 18.10 35.00 -12.25
N ASP A 78 18.43 34.43 -13.41
CA ASP A 78 19.74 33.97 -13.88
C ASP A 78 20.75 33.38 -12.87
N SER A 79 20.84 32.06 -12.82
CA SER A 79 22.13 31.35 -12.76
C SER A 79 21.94 29.89 -13.18
N THR A 80 22.70 29.49 -14.20
CA THR A 80 22.74 28.14 -14.79
C THR A 80 23.19 27.07 -13.80
N ASP A 81 22.25 26.30 -13.24
CA ASP A 81 22.45 24.88 -12.90
C ASP A 81 21.09 24.19 -12.69
N GLU A 82 20.60 23.45 -13.69
CA GLU A 82 19.34 22.71 -13.63
C GLU A 82 19.47 21.47 -12.72
N HIS A 83 19.48 21.66 -11.41
CA HIS A 83 19.08 20.61 -10.49
C HIS A 83 17.55 20.63 -10.36
N LYS A 84 16.85 20.11 -11.38
CA LYS A 84 15.46 19.68 -11.25
C LYS A 84 15.38 18.77 -10.01
N LEU A 85 14.73 19.24 -8.95
CA LEU A 85 14.31 18.39 -7.85
C LEU A 85 13.29 17.41 -8.42
N VAL A 86 13.77 16.29 -8.93
CA VAL A 86 12.92 15.14 -9.25
C VAL A 86 12.35 14.69 -7.91
N ILE A 87 11.08 14.99 -7.66
CA ILE A 87 10.34 14.33 -6.59
C ILE A 87 10.25 12.88 -7.01
N ALA A 88 11.20 12.06 -6.56
CA ALA A 88 11.18 10.63 -6.78
C ALA A 88 9.98 10.08 -6.00
N TYR A 89 8.88 9.80 -6.71
CA TYR A 89 7.72 9.15 -6.12
C TYR A 89 8.09 7.71 -5.78
N SER A 90 8.13 7.40 -4.49
CA SER A 90 8.37 6.02 -4.04
C SER A 90 7.25 5.10 -4.56
N PRO A 91 7.58 3.94 -5.18
CA PRO A 91 6.59 2.96 -5.64
C PRO A 91 5.80 2.34 -4.49
N THR A 92 6.30 2.46 -3.26
CA THR A 92 5.71 1.92 -2.03
C THR A 92 5.09 2.99 -1.13
N CYS A 93 4.83 4.19 -1.66
CA CYS A 93 4.29 5.29 -0.84
C CYS A 93 2.94 4.96 -0.17
N THR A 94 2.43 5.88 0.66
CA THR A 94 1.16 5.67 1.38
C THR A 94 -0.01 5.42 0.44
N LEU A 95 -0.04 6.05 -0.74
CA LEU A 95 -1.07 5.85 -1.77
C LEU A 95 -0.43 5.40 -3.09
N PRO A 96 -0.05 4.11 -3.22
CA PRO A 96 0.56 3.60 -4.45
C PRO A 96 -0.40 3.75 -5.64
N CYS A 97 0.11 4.20 -6.78
CA CYS A 97 -0.68 4.22 -8.01
C CYS A 97 -0.86 2.78 -8.53
N THR A 98 -2.10 2.43 -8.88
CA THR A 98 -2.47 1.08 -9.35
C THR A 98 -2.74 1.03 -10.86
N ASP A 99 -2.67 2.16 -11.55
CA ASP A 99 -2.98 2.25 -12.97
C ASP A 99 -1.91 1.55 -13.80
N SER A 100 -2.36 0.85 -14.85
CA SER A 100 -1.47 0.19 -15.80
C SER A 100 -0.62 1.25 -16.51
N TYR A 101 0.68 0.98 -16.57
CA TYR A 101 1.65 1.83 -17.22
C TYR A 101 2.63 0.93 -17.98
N PRO A 102 2.42 0.68 -19.28
CA PRO A 102 3.34 -0.16 -20.05
C PRO A 102 4.76 0.41 -20.06
N GLY A 103 4.90 1.74 -20.03
CA GLY A 103 6.18 2.43 -20.02
C GLY A 103 7.03 2.17 -21.28
N PRO A 104 8.30 2.62 -21.28
CA PRO A 104 9.19 2.50 -22.45
C PRO A 104 9.53 1.07 -22.87
N TYR A 105 9.32 0.08 -22.00
CA TYR A 105 9.61 -1.33 -22.27
C TYR A 105 8.37 -2.17 -22.54
N ASN A 106 7.20 -1.54 -22.77
CA ASN A 106 5.92 -2.23 -22.93
C ASN A 106 5.74 -3.38 -21.92
N PHE A 107 5.91 -3.05 -20.63
CA PHE A 107 5.94 -4.00 -19.53
C PHE A 107 4.60 -4.71 -19.42
N GLU A 108 4.62 -6.02 -19.64
CA GLU A 108 3.44 -6.86 -19.65
C GLU A 108 3.56 -8.02 -18.66
N LEU A 109 2.42 -8.38 -18.08
CA LEU A 109 2.25 -9.48 -17.16
C LEU A 109 1.34 -10.52 -17.81
N MET A 110 1.79 -11.76 -17.86
CA MET A 110 1.05 -12.88 -18.41
C MET A 110 0.99 -14.05 -17.42
N LEU A 111 -0.10 -14.81 -17.51
CA LEU A 111 -0.34 -15.99 -16.69
C LEU A 111 -0.62 -17.16 -17.62
N ASP A 112 0.04 -18.29 -17.36
CA ASP A 112 -0.24 -19.55 -18.06
C ASP A 112 -0.94 -20.52 -17.11
N GLY A 113 -2.24 -20.71 -17.32
CA GLY A 113 -3.07 -21.61 -16.53
C GLY A 113 -2.60 -23.07 -16.56
N SER A 114 -1.81 -23.48 -17.56
CA SER A 114 -1.24 -24.82 -17.66
C SER A 114 -0.26 -25.13 -16.52
N THR A 115 0.34 -24.08 -15.94
CA THR A 115 1.30 -24.20 -14.83
C THR A 115 0.62 -24.41 -13.47
N SER A 116 -0.71 -24.41 -13.41
CA SER A 116 -1.48 -24.69 -12.19
C SER A 116 -1.50 -26.18 -11.83
N HIS A 117 -0.49 -26.63 -11.08
CA HIS A 117 -0.44 -28.01 -10.58
C HIS A 117 -1.56 -28.30 -9.57
N LYS A 118 -2.28 -29.41 -9.78
CA LYS A 118 -3.36 -29.89 -8.89
C LYS A 118 -4.42 -28.82 -8.60
N ARG A 119 -4.63 -27.87 -9.52
CA ARG A 119 -5.59 -26.74 -9.36
C ARG A 119 -5.29 -25.87 -8.14
N SER A 120 -4.01 -25.66 -7.87
CA SER A 120 -3.52 -24.80 -6.79
C SER A 120 -3.92 -23.33 -6.97
N TRP A 121 -4.17 -22.92 -8.22
CA TRP A 121 -4.72 -21.61 -8.57
C TRP A 121 -5.53 -21.66 -9.86
N VAL A 122 -6.31 -20.63 -10.12
CA VAL A 122 -7.05 -20.43 -11.37
C VAL A 122 -7.15 -18.92 -11.65
N TYR A 123 -7.12 -18.55 -12.93
CA TYR A 123 -7.36 -17.18 -13.36
C TYR A 123 -8.76 -17.05 -13.94
N SER A 124 -9.44 -15.96 -13.61
CA SER A 124 -10.70 -15.56 -14.23
C SER A 124 -10.42 -14.43 -15.22
N GLU A 125 -10.67 -14.68 -16.50
CA GLU A 125 -10.62 -13.63 -17.53
C GLU A 125 -11.73 -12.60 -17.32
N MET A 126 -12.92 -13.03 -16.89
CA MET A 126 -14.04 -12.12 -16.64
C MET A 126 -13.75 -11.14 -15.51
N LEU A 127 -13.16 -11.62 -14.42
CA LEU A 127 -12.85 -10.79 -13.25
C LEU A 127 -11.44 -10.18 -13.29
N GLN A 128 -10.62 -10.55 -14.30
CA GLN A 128 -9.19 -10.23 -14.37
C GLN A 128 -8.47 -10.50 -13.04
N LYS A 129 -8.75 -11.66 -12.43
CA LYS A 129 -8.39 -11.98 -11.04
C LYS A 129 -7.86 -13.41 -10.89
N VAL A 130 -6.79 -13.56 -10.12
CA VAL A 130 -6.25 -14.86 -9.70
C VAL A 130 -6.88 -15.30 -8.39
N PHE A 131 -7.31 -16.55 -8.35
CA PHE A 131 -7.70 -17.26 -7.13
C PHE A 131 -6.61 -18.30 -6.86
N ILE A 132 -6.03 -18.30 -5.66
CA ILE A 132 -4.88 -19.16 -5.33
C ILE A 132 -4.94 -19.67 -3.89
N ASP A 133 -4.52 -20.91 -3.66
CA ASP A 133 -4.38 -21.46 -2.32
C ASP A 133 -3.09 -20.98 -1.64
N ILE A 134 -3.14 -20.85 -0.32
CA ILE A 134 -2.02 -20.34 0.48
C ILE A 134 -0.78 -21.23 0.29
N ASN A 135 0.40 -20.61 0.24
CA ASN A 135 1.69 -21.26 0.04
C ASN A 135 1.80 -22.10 -1.25
N LYS A 136 0.94 -21.83 -2.24
CA LYS A 136 1.08 -22.39 -3.59
C LYS A 136 1.80 -21.41 -4.49
N THR A 137 2.53 -22.00 -5.44
CA THR A 137 3.31 -21.25 -6.43
C THR A 137 2.42 -20.74 -7.55
N LEU A 138 2.54 -19.45 -7.82
CA LEU A 138 2.06 -18.77 -9.01
C LEU A 138 3.27 -18.42 -9.87
N LEU A 139 3.34 -18.97 -11.09
CA LEU A 139 4.35 -18.57 -12.06
C LEU A 139 3.80 -17.41 -12.87
N ILE A 140 4.47 -16.26 -12.79
CA ILE A 140 4.13 -15.06 -13.54
C ILE A 140 5.18 -14.87 -14.63
N GLN A 141 4.71 -14.71 -15.87
CA GLN A 141 5.55 -14.41 -17.03
C GLN A 141 5.56 -12.90 -17.25
N PHE A 142 6.76 -12.31 -17.29
CA PHE A 142 6.94 -10.91 -17.66
C PHE A 142 7.53 -10.82 -19.06
N ARG A 143 6.97 -9.92 -19.87
CA ARG A 143 7.47 -9.61 -21.21
C ARG A 143 7.87 -8.15 -21.29
N LEU A 144 8.97 -7.91 -21.99
CA LEU A 144 9.53 -6.59 -22.26
C LEU A 144 9.74 -6.42 -23.77
N SER A 145 9.48 -5.22 -24.28
CA SER A 145 9.76 -4.83 -25.66
C SER A 145 10.19 -3.36 -25.71
N PRO A 146 11.47 -3.06 -25.99
CA PRO A 146 12.57 -3.99 -26.24
C PRO A 146 12.99 -4.74 -24.96
N ASN A 147 13.65 -5.90 -25.13
CA ASN A 147 14.31 -6.57 -24.01
C ASN A 147 15.41 -5.68 -23.43
N ALA A 148 15.48 -5.61 -22.11
CA ALA A 148 16.50 -4.88 -21.36
C ALA A 148 17.10 -5.78 -20.27
N GLY A 149 18.31 -5.43 -19.82
CA GLY A 149 18.96 -6.01 -18.65
C GLY A 149 19.01 -5.01 -17.50
N ASP A 150 19.40 -5.48 -16.31
CA ASP A 150 19.53 -4.68 -15.08
C ASP A 150 18.22 -3.98 -14.64
N LEU A 151 17.08 -4.58 -14.98
CA LEU A 151 15.78 -4.18 -14.46
C LEU A 151 15.37 -5.08 -13.31
N ARG A 152 14.46 -4.59 -12.48
CA ARG A 152 13.89 -5.34 -11.35
C ARG A 152 12.39 -5.26 -11.39
N VAL A 153 11.73 -6.29 -10.88
CA VAL A 153 10.29 -6.28 -10.66
C VAL A 153 10.00 -6.31 -9.17
N ARG A 154 9.29 -5.30 -8.68
CA ARG A 154 8.78 -5.25 -7.31
C ARG A 154 7.34 -5.71 -7.30
N ALA A 155 6.99 -6.60 -6.38
CA ALA A 155 5.63 -6.99 -6.08
C ALA A 155 5.19 -6.38 -4.75
N LEU A 156 4.21 -5.46 -4.81
CA LEU A 156 3.66 -4.77 -3.65
C LEU A 156 2.17 -5.11 -3.47
N PRO A 157 1.77 -5.79 -2.38
CA PRO A 157 0.36 -6.00 -2.08
C PRO A 157 -0.29 -4.71 -1.55
N VAL A 158 -1.46 -4.36 -2.10
CA VAL A 158 -2.29 -3.22 -1.68
C VAL A 158 -3.75 -3.66 -1.57
N TYR A 159 -4.53 -3.00 -0.71
CA TYR A 159 -5.98 -3.20 -0.70
C TYR A 159 -6.59 -2.56 -1.94
N SER A 160 -7.54 -3.26 -2.58
CA SER A 160 -8.20 -2.75 -3.80
C SER A 160 -9.31 -1.74 -3.49
N ILE A 161 -9.75 -1.64 -2.23
CA ILE A 161 -10.78 -0.68 -1.79
C ILE A 161 -10.09 0.62 -1.38
N ALA A 162 -10.54 1.74 -1.92
CA ALA A 162 -9.95 3.07 -1.71
C ALA A 162 -9.80 3.44 -0.22
N ASP A 163 -10.82 3.16 0.60
CA ASP A 163 -10.82 3.44 2.05
C ASP A 163 -9.68 2.76 2.82
N PHE A 164 -9.15 1.68 2.26
CA PHE A 164 -8.07 0.90 2.88
C PHE A 164 -6.75 1.01 2.10
N LEU A 165 -6.71 1.77 1.01
CA LEU A 165 -5.55 1.85 0.14
C LEU A 165 -4.32 2.36 0.91
N ASN A 166 -4.49 3.24 1.90
CA ASN A 166 -3.44 3.78 2.75
C ASN A 166 -2.90 2.81 3.83
N ILE A 167 -3.54 1.66 4.03
CA ILE A 167 -3.16 0.67 5.04
C ILE A 167 -2.24 -0.38 4.39
N PRO A 168 -1.13 -0.80 5.05
CA PRO A 168 -0.30 -1.87 4.55
C PRO A 168 -1.03 -3.22 4.60
N VAL A 169 -0.81 -4.05 3.57
CA VAL A 169 -1.29 -5.43 3.54
C VAL A 169 -0.26 -6.32 4.24
N GLN A 170 -0.64 -6.90 5.38
CA GLN A 170 0.23 -7.72 6.21
C GLN A 170 -0.39 -9.07 6.56
N ARG A 171 0.46 -10.05 6.90
CA ARG A 171 0.04 -11.35 7.41
C ARG A 171 -0.77 -11.18 8.71
N CYS A 172 -1.71 -12.09 8.97
CA CYS A 172 -2.46 -12.06 10.23
C CYS A 172 -1.61 -12.49 11.43
N ALA A 173 -2.02 -12.08 12.63
CA ALA A 173 -1.36 -12.42 13.89
C ALA A 173 -1.02 -13.92 14.02
N LEU A 174 -1.98 -14.81 13.71
CA LEU A 174 -1.76 -16.25 13.79
C LEU A 174 -0.66 -16.75 12.83
N HIS A 175 -0.65 -16.27 11.59
CA HIS A 175 0.38 -16.67 10.63
C HIS A 175 1.74 -16.05 10.96
N MET A 176 1.78 -14.86 11.57
CA MET A 176 3.02 -14.25 12.06
C MET A 176 3.61 -15.03 13.24
N LEU A 177 2.79 -15.46 14.20
CA LEU A 177 3.22 -16.20 15.40
C LEU A 177 3.99 -17.49 15.08
N ASN A 178 3.67 -18.15 13.97
CA ASN A 178 4.39 -19.37 13.56
C ASN A 178 5.85 -19.10 13.17
N SER A 179 6.16 -17.87 12.77
CA SER A 179 7.48 -17.46 12.28
C SER A 179 8.20 -16.57 13.30
N ASP A 180 7.47 -15.78 14.08
CA ASP A 180 7.98 -14.86 15.08
C ASP A 180 7.10 -14.89 16.35
N PRO A 181 7.27 -15.93 17.20
CA PRO A 181 6.45 -16.11 18.40
C PRO A 181 6.63 -14.99 19.43
N GLN A 182 7.79 -14.33 19.43
CA GLN A 182 8.16 -13.28 20.37
C GLN A 182 7.91 -11.86 19.83
N HIS A 183 7.37 -11.71 18.62
CA HIS A 183 7.13 -10.41 17.95
C HIS A 183 8.39 -9.54 17.83
N GLN A 184 9.54 -10.16 17.57
CA GLN A 184 10.85 -9.51 17.48
C GLN A 184 11.20 -9.05 16.07
N ALA A 185 10.48 -9.50 15.03
CA ALA A 185 10.71 -9.10 13.65
C ALA A 185 10.49 -7.59 13.45
N HIS A 186 9.71 -6.96 14.33
CA HIS A 186 9.52 -5.53 14.38
C HIS A 186 9.28 -5.07 15.81
N SER A 187 10.13 -4.21 16.34
CA SER A 187 9.88 -3.55 17.62
C SER A 187 8.96 -2.34 17.44
N GLU A 188 8.17 -2.02 18.47
CA GLU A 188 7.28 -0.85 18.45
C GLU A 188 8.07 0.48 18.43
N ASP A 189 9.31 0.47 18.93
CA ASP A 189 10.09 1.69 19.20
C ASP A 189 10.96 2.15 18.04
N ASN A 190 11.32 1.27 17.12
CA ASN A 190 12.18 1.57 15.98
C ASN A 190 11.56 0.93 14.74
N LYS A 191 11.17 1.74 13.75
CA LYS A 191 10.65 1.31 12.44
C LYS A 191 11.71 0.56 11.60
N VAL A 192 12.31 -0.46 12.17
CA VAL A 192 13.32 -1.33 11.59
C VAL A 192 12.65 -2.67 11.33
N CYS A 193 12.91 -3.22 10.16
CA CYS A 193 12.37 -4.50 9.75
C CYS A 193 13.46 -5.57 9.92
N TYR A 194 13.21 -6.54 10.79
CA TYR A 194 14.04 -7.72 10.97
C TYR A 194 13.39 -8.98 10.37
N CYS A 195 12.40 -8.83 9.49
CA CYS A 195 11.67 -9.97 8.90
C CYS A 195 12.56 -10.95 8.13
N ALA A 196 13.70 -10.48 7.62
CA ALA A 196 14.72 -11.33 7.01
C ALA A 196 15.23 -12.43 7.98
N ASN A 197 15.22 -12.17 9.30
CA ASN A 197 15.66 -13.11 10.33
C ASN A 197 14.57 -14.14 10.70
N TYR A 198 13.33 -13.96 10.23
CA TYR A 198 12.17 -14.74 10.65
C TYR A 198 11.30 -15.17 9.45
N SER A 199 11.87 -15.92 8.50
CA SER A 199 11.18 -16.51 7.31
C SER A 199 10.11 -15.61 6.63
N TRP A 200 10.32 -14.29 6.74
CA TRP A 200 9.59 -13.14 6.20
C TRP A 200 8.19 -12.87 6.81
N VAL A 201 8.17 -12.58 8.11
CA VAL A 201 7.03 -12.05 8.89
C VAL A 201 6.50 -10.73 8.29
N ARG A 202 5.21 -10.47 8.42
CA ARG A 202 4.42 -9.44 7.71
C ARG A 202 4.36 -9.51 6.17
N HIS A 203 5.38 -9.97 5.44
CA HIS A 203 5.34 -10.11 3.99
C HIS A 203 4.28 -11.13 3.53
N VAL A 204 3.19 -10.63 2.94
CA VAL A 204 2.13 -11.48 2.38
C VAL A 204 2.55 -12.11 1.05
N VAL A 205 3.30 -11.36 0.23
CA VAL A 205 3.86 -11.82 -1.06
C VAL A 205 5.33 -12.19 -0.85
N GLN A 206 5.71 -13.36 -1.34
CA GLN A 206 7.06 -13.89 -1.25
C GLN A 206 7.45 -14.51 -2.60
N SER A 207 8.75 -14.60 -2.87
CA SER A 207 9.28 -15.20 -4.10
C SER A 207 10.30 -16.29 -3.79
N SER A 208 10.29 -17.33 -4.62
CA SER A 208 11.29 -18.40 -4.59
C SER A 208 12.56 -18.07 -5.39
N HIS A 209 12.65 -16.86 -5.96
CA HIS A 209 13.84 -16.43 -6.68
C HIS A 209 15.05 -16.28 -5.72
N ALA A 210 16.19 -16.84 -6.09
CA ALA A 210 17.36 -16.90 -5.21
C ALA A 210 17.92 -15.50 -4.84
N ALA A 211 17.80 -14.54 -5.75
CA ALA A 211 18.20 -13.15 -5.53
C ALA A 211 17.02 -12.23 -5.15
N ALA A 212 15.93 -12.77 -4.62
CA ALA A 212 14.81 -11.97 -4.12
C ALA A 212 15.25 -11.10 -2.92
N ILE A 213 14.92 -9.82 -2.97
CA ILE A 213 15.16 -8.84 -1.90
C ILE A 213 13.81 -8.52 -1.25
N TYR A 214 13.73 -8.71 0.05
CA TYR A 214 12.54 -8.38 0.84
C TYR A 214 12.72 -6.96 1.39
N ASP A 215 11.86 -6.04 0.95
CA ASP A 215 11.99 -4.62 1.23
C ASP A 215 10.86 -4.12 2.14
N TYR A 216 11.21 -3.14 2.99
CA TYR A 216 10.31 -2.52 3.95
C TYR A 216 10.42 -0.99 3.87
N ASP A 217 9.30 -0.36 3.56
CA ASP A 217 9.19 1.09 3.54
C ASP A 217 8.72 1.62 4.90
N SER A 218 9.63 2.24 5.65
CA SER A 218 9.33 2.81 6.98
C SER A 218 8.36 4.01 6.96
N ALA A 219 8.17 4.67 5.81
CA ALA A 219 7.24 5.79 5.68
C ALA A 219 5.79 5.29 5.55
N SER A 220 5.57 4.24 4.76
CA SER A 220 4.24 3.67 4.50
C SER A 220 3.93 2.38 5.29
N ASP A 221 4.91 1.84 6.00
CA ASP A 221 4.88 0.55 6.72
C ASP A 221 4.60 -0.65 5.80
N ARG A 222 4.92 -0.52 4.50
CA ARG A 222 4.65 -1.55 3.50
C ARG A 222 5.80 -2.52 3.32
N HIS A 223 5.43 -3.77 3.08
CA HIS A 223 6.34 -4.87 2.76
C HIS A 223 6.19 -5.26 1.30
N SER A 224 7.30 -5.35 0.58
CA SER A 224 7.32 -5.77 -0.83
C SER A 224 8.46 -6.76 -1.08
N VAL A 225 8.43 -7.42 -2.24
CA VAL A 225 9.53 -8.27 -2.69
C VAL A 225 10.00 -7.79 -4.05
N VAL A 226 11.32 -7.62 -4.20
CA VAL A 226 11.99 -7.15 -5.41
C VAL A 226 12.80 -8.29 -5.97
N VAL A 227 12.64 -8.58 -7.26
CA VAL A 227 13.33 -9.67 -7.95
C VAL A 227 14.03 -9.11 -9.18
N PRO A 228 15.31 -9.45 -9.44
CA PRO A 228 15.95 -9.13 -10.71
C PRO A 228 15.16 -9.68 -11.89
N LEU A 229 14.97 -8.84 -12.90
CA LEU A 229 14.31 -9.21 -14.15
C LEU A 229 15.36 -9.17 -15.26
N ASP A 230 16.18 -10.22 -15.29
CA ASP A 230 17.21 -10.40 -16.33
C ASP A 230 16.58 -10.63 -17.70
N SER A 231 17.39 -10.61 -18.77
CA SER A 231 16.88 -10.91 -20.10
C SER A 231 16.30 -12.33 -20.21
N PRO A 232 15.27 -12.55 -21.04
CA PRO A 232 14.73 -13.88 -21.30
C PRO A 232 15.82 -14.87 -21.70
N GLN A 233 15.68 -16.12 -21.26
CA GLN A 233 16.56 -17.21 -21.68
C GLN A 233 16.49 -17.40 -23.22
N PRO A 234 17.58 -17.82 -23.88
CA PRO A 234 17.57 -18.07 -25.32
C PRO A 234 16.40 -18.97 -25.74
N GLY A 235 15.56 -18.50 -26.67
CA GLY A 235 14.35 -19.20 -27.13
C GLY A 235 13.07 -18.87 -26.37
N SER A 236 13.14 -18.03 -25.33
CA SER A 236 11.98 -17.46 -24.64
C SER A 236 11.83 -15.97 -24.96
N GLU A 237 10.59 -15.49 -24.98
CA GLU A 237 10.26 -14.06 -25.04
C GLU A 237 9.95 -13.47 -23.66
N THR A 238 9.95 -14.31 -22.62
CA THR A 238 9.49 -13.93 -21.28
C THR A 238 10.45 -14.41 -20.19
N VAL A 239 10.37 -13.73 -19.04
CA VAL A 239 11.05 -14.10 -17.80
C VAL A 239 9.99 -14.59 -16.83
N VAL A 240 10.18 -15.80 -16.29
CA VAL A 240 9.23 -16.40 -15.34
C VAL A 240 9.71 -16.16 -13.92
N VAL A 241 8.86 -15.58 -13.09
CA VAL A 241 9.11 -15.41 -11.65
C VAL A 241 8.05 -16.16 -10.85
N ALA A 242 8.51 -16.96 -9.89
CA ALA A 242 7.65 -17.70 -8.98
C ALA A 242 7.32 -16.86 -7.74
N TYR A 243 6.02 -16.67 -7.49
CA TYR A 243 5.50 -16.02 -6.29
C TYR A 243 4.61 -16.96 -5.49
N HIS A 244 4.49 -16.72 -4.19
CA HIS A 244 3.53 -17.39 -3.31
C HIS A 244 3.02 -16.43 -2.24
N PHE A 245 1.86 -16.78 -1.68
CA PHE A 245 1.16 -15.95 -0.70
C PHE A 245 1.04 -16.66 0.65
N THR A 246 1.34 -15.95 1.73
CA THR A 246 1.52 -16.56 3.08
C THR A 246 0.46 -16.16 4.11
N CYS A 247 -0.66 -15.60 3.63
CA CYS A 247 -1.85 -15.34 4.43
C CYS A 247 -3.10 -15.41 3.56
N LYS A 248 -4.20 -15.97 4.08
CA LYS A 248 -5.48 -16.02 3.35
C LYS A 248 -6.17 -14.67 3.41
N THR A 249 -6.89 -14.31 2.35
CA THR A 249 -7.71 -13.09 2.32
C THR A 249 -8.75 -13.10 3.44
N SER A 250 -9.26 -14.29 3.81
CA SER A 250 -10.25 -14.45 4.88
C SER A 250 -9.70 -14.40 6.30
N CYS A 251 -8.38 -14.30 6.51
CA CYS A 251 -7.80 -14.35 7.84
C CYS A 251 -8.27 -13.17 8.71
N PRO A 252 -8.77 -13.42 9.93
CA PRO A 252 -9.05 -12.36 10.89
C PRO A 252 -7.74 -11.68 11.31
N GLN A 253 -7.80 -10.40 11.67
CA GLN A 253 -6.61 -9.63 12.07
C GLN A 253 -5.47 -9.63 11.02
N GLY A 254 -5.81 -9.88 9.75
CA GLY A 254 -4.94 -9.68 8.58
C GLY A 254 -5.72 -8.90 7.54
N MET A 255 -5.95 -9.51 6.37
CA MET A 255 -6.77 -8.90 5.30
C MET A 255 -8.28 -8.79 5.63
N GLN A 256 -8.81 -9.62 6.53
CA GLN A 256 -10.21 -9.54 6.99
C GLN A 256 -11.25 -9.51 5.86
N ARG A 257 -11.08 -10.36 4.84
CA ARG A 257 -11.92 -10.47 3.64
C ARG A 257 -11.90 -9.24 2.72
N ARG A 258 -11.06 -8.24 2.99
CA ARG A 258 -10.85 -7.12 2.07
C ARG A 258 -10.08 -7.61 0.84
N PRO A 259 -10.53 -7.30 -0.38
CA PRO A 259 -9.83 -7.69 -1.60
C PRO A 259 -8.48 -6.96 -1.69
N ILE A 260 -7.50 -7.64 -2.28
CA ILE A 260 -6.17 -7.09 -2.52
C ILE A 260 -5.81 -7.21 -4.00
N SER A 261 -4.91 -6.34 -4.42
CA SER A 261 -4.19 -6.45 -5.68
C SER A 261 -2.70 -6.45 -5.38
N VAL A 262 -1.92 -7.02 -6.29
CA VAL A 262 -0.46 -6.92 -6.29
C VAL A 262 -0.07 -5.95 -7.40
N VAL A 263 0.53 -4.84 -7.02
CA VAL A 263 1.13 -3.88 -7.95
C VAL A 263 2.53 -4.40 -8.27
N PHE A 264 2.76 -4.67 -9.55
CA PHE A 264 4.06 -5.00 -10.09
C PHE A 264 4.66 -3.75 -10.72
N THR A 265 5.75 -3.22 -10.17
CA THR A 265 6.52 -2.13 -10.79
C THR A 265 7.79 -2.68 -11.40
N LEU A 266 8.04 -2.32 -12.66
CA LEU A 266 9.33 -2.50 -13.32
C LEU A 266 10.20 -1.30 -12.95
N GLU A 267 11.33 -1.56 -12.32
CA GLU A 267 12.21 -0.55 -11.73
C GLU A 267 13.62 -0.63 -12.30
N THR A 268 14.26 0.52 -12.47
CA THR A 268 15.70 0.62 -12.76
C THR A 268 16.52 0.24 -11.51
N SER A 269 17.83 0.03 -11.66
CA SER A 269 18.74 -0.16 -10.53
C SER A 269 18.79 1.02 -9.56
N GLN A 270 18.32 2.21 -9.97
CA GLN A 270 18.18 3.40 -9.12
C GLN A 270 16.80 3.50 -8.43
N GLY A 271 15.87 2.59 -8.74
CA GLY A 271 14.52 2.58 -8.16
C GLY A 271 13.49 3.40 -8.94
N ASP A 272 13.82 3.88 -10.14
CA ASP A 272 12.85 4.61 -10.98
C ASP A 272 11.84 3.64 -11.61
N VAL A 273 10.55 3.96 -11.50
CA VAL A 273 9.48 3.15 -12.09
C VAL A 273 9.39 3.41 -13.60
N VAL A 274 9.69 2.38 -14.39
CA VAL A 274 9.65 2.39 -15.86
C VAL A 274 8.56 1.49 -16.43
N GLY A 275 7.71 0.92 -15.59
CA GLY A 275 6.54 0.14 -15.98
C GLY A 275 5.72 -0.26 -14.77
N ARG A 276 4.42 -0.50 -14.97
CA ARG A 276 3.50 -0.97 -13.93
C ARG A 276 2.41 -1.85 -14.49
N GLN A 277 2.16 -2.97 -13.82
CA GLN A 277 0.98 -3.80 -14.01
C GLN A 277 0.34 -4.10 -12.65
N CYS A 278 -0.96 -4.36 -12.64
CA CYS A 278 -1.70 -4.65 -11.42
C CYS A 278 -2.48 -5.95 -11.58
N LEU A 279 -2.34 -6.86 -10.62
CA LEU A 279 -3.02 -8.15 -10.63
C LEU A 279 -3.93 -8.29 -9.42
N SER A 280 -5.22 -8.45 -9.63
CA SER A 280 -6.17 -8.76 -8.55
C SER A 280 -5.98 -10.19 -8.05
N VAL A 281 -5.89 -10.39 -6.73
CA VAL A 281 -5.62 -11.72 -6.14
C VAL A 281 -6.56 -12.02 -4.97
N LYS A 282 -7.08 -13.25 -4.93
CA LYS A 282 -7.81 -13.81 -3.79
C LYS A 282 -7.12 -15.09 -3.29
N ILE A 283 -6.63 -15.04 -2.06
CA ILE A 283 -5.95 -16.17 -1.42
C ILE A 283 -6.97 -16.97 -0.60
N CYS A 284 -7.28 -18.19 -1.06
CA CYS A 284 -8.41 -18.98 -0.59
C CYS A 284 -8.15 -20.49 -0.66
N SER A 285 -8.80 -21.29 0.20
CA SER A 285 -8.55 -22.73 0.24
C SER A 285 -9.10 -23.51 -0.97
N CYS A 286 -10.05 -22.94 -1.73
CA CYS A 286 -10.71 -23.62 -2.85
C CYS A 286 -10.84 -22.68 -4.05
N PRO A 287 -9.74 -22.41 -4.78
CA PRO A 287 -9.69 -21.40 -5.85
C PRO A 287 -10.82 -21.51 -6.88
N LYS A 288 -11.07 -22.71 -7.41
CA LYS A 288 -12.09 -22.94 -8.44
C LYS A 288 -13.50 -22.57 -7.97
N ARG A 289 -13.90 -23.04 -6.79
CA ARG A 289 -15.24 -22.77 -6.22
C ARG A 289 -15.42 -21.28 -5.97
N ASP A 290 -14.42 -20.63 -5.41
CA ASP A 290 -14.49 -19.21 -5.06
C ASP A 290 -14.50 -18.33 -6.31
N LYS A 291 -13.82 -18.75 -7.40
CA LYS A 291 -13.93 -18.15 -8.73
C LYS A 291 -15.34 -18.25 -9.28
N GLU A 292 -15.87 -19.47 -9.41
CA GLU A 292 -17.21 -19.72 -9.99
C GLU A 292 -18.31 -18.96 -9.25
N ARG A 293 -18.21 -18.89 -7.92
CA ARG A 293 -19.14 -18.10 -7.11
C ARG A 293 -19.05 -16.60 -7.40
N GLU A 294 -17.83 -16.05 -7.44
CA GLU A 294 -17.65 -14.61 -7.66
C GLU A 294 -17.98 -14.20 -9.09
N GLU A 295 -17.76 -15.08 -10.07
CA GLU A 295 -18.23 -14.92 -11.44
C GLU A 295 -19.76 -14.92 -11.51
N ALA A 296 -20.44 -15.83 -10.80
CA ALA A 296 -21.90 -15.84 -10.75
C ALA A 296 -22.50 -14.61 -10.05
N ASP A 297 -21.80 -14.06 -9.05
CA ASP A 297 -22.19 -12.85 -8.34
C ASP A 297 -21.93 -11.56 -9.19
N ASN A 298 -21.11 -11.64 -10.26
CA ASN A 298 -20.74 -10.53 -11.15
C ASN A 298 -20.82 -10.97 -12.63
N PRO A 299 -22.03 -11.19 -13.17
CA PRO A 299 -22.23 -11.72 -14.53
C PRO A 299 -21.87 -10.73 -15.65
#